data_AF-A0A7S0CNV0-F1
#
_entry.id   AF-A0A7S0CNV0-F1
#
_cell.length_a   1.000
_cell.length_b   1.000
_cell.length_c   1.000
_cell.angle_alpha   90.00
_cell.angle_beta   90.00
_cell.angle_gamma   90.00
#
_symmetry.space_group_name_H-M   'P 1'
#
loop_
_entity.id
_entity.type
_entity.pdbx_description
1 polymer ?
#
loop_
_entity_poly.entity_id
_entity_poly.type
_entity_poly.pdbx_seq_one_letter_code
_entity_poly.pdbx_strand_id
1 'polypeptide(L)'
;NKLWDMFLLRQNRHKKENSDIFKKKSINTGSSIRLDKEKYIRASFHTVVFTLLLRYSALSGGQQLQDLRGGGMQGAVHADVLDFLRYRAFSKLAAASGFEEPATRNTSEDHCEVVECFASPLNVGLGNNIYDAKTQENNIYLSAFPRDIDGYFDSSGDFFSQTSDWFLSPSPATKFNTIAKDVSYNSQRCYYEVNPPFSPGLITKMSQQLNTHLTAADEAQRSLTFVVIIPTAHDNKDGDILHSLSYCSFQNMISSRHCCHHVVLSRRTHGYIEGSQHCRLQQFKESQFETSVIVLQSEVAMREIFGGTNDDNCKDTWKKQFERGIRESFLSKHQIELEERRETKKRKSLES
;
A
#
# COMPACT_ATOMS: atom_id res chain seq x y z
N ASN A 1 -6.69 1.45 -19.01
CA ASN A 1 -7.25 2.68 -18.42
C ASN A 1 -6.43 3.09 -17.20
N LYS A 2 -6.43 2.32 -16.09
CA LYS A 2 -5.58 2.59 -14.90
C LYS A 2 -4.16 3.13 -15.17
N LEU A 3 -3.32 2.35 -15.86
CA LEU A 3 -1.93 2.76 -16.17
C LEU A 3 -1.83 4.00 -17.07
N TRP A 4 -2.80 4.18 -17.97
CA TRP A 4 -2.85 5.35 -18.84
C TRP A 4 -3.13 6.61 -18.03
N ASP A 5 -4.04 6.54 -17.07
CA ASP A 5 -4.38 7.67 -16.21
C ASP A 5 -3.20 8.06 -15.33
N MET A 6 -2.52 7.09 -14.70
CA MET A 6 -1.28 7.32 -13.94
C MET A 6 -0.20 7.99 -14.82
N PHE A 7 0.02 7.45 -16.02
CA PHE A 7 0.99 8.00 -16.96
C PHE A 7 0.67 9.44 -17.35
N LEU A 8 -0.58 9.73 -17.70
CA LEU A 8 -1.01 11.09 -18.08
C LEU A 8 -0.90 12.08 -16.91
N LEU A 9 -1.28 11.67 -15.70
CA LEU A 9 -1.14 12.50 -14.50
C LEU A 9 0.32 12.87 -14.25
N ARG A 10 1.23 11.90 -14.34
CA ARG A 10 2.68 12.14 -14.23
C ARG A 10 3.17 13.10 -15.30
N GLN A 11 2.78 12.90 -16.56
CA GLN A 11 3.13 13.80 -17.66
C GLN A 11 2.61 15.24 -17.44
N ASN A 12 1.41 15.38 -16.89
CA ASN A 12 0.81 16.69 -16.63
C ASN A 12 1.48 17.41 -15.45
N ARG A 13 1.91 16.69 -14.40
CA ARG A 13 2.74 17.26 -13.32
C ARG A 13 4.06 17.82 -13.84
N HIS A 14 4.79 17.02 -14.64
CA HIS A 14 6.04 17.45 -15.27
C HIS A 14 5.86 18.65 -16.20
N LYS A 15 4.74 18.77 -16.93
CA LYS A 15 4.46 19.95 -17.75
C LYS A 15 4.30 21.22 -16.91
N LYS A 16 3.69 21.12 -15.72
CA LYS A 16 3.51 22.27 -14.82
C LYS A 16 4.86 22.75 -14.28
N GLU A 17 5.71 21.83 -13.85
CA GLU A 17 7.08 22.11 -13.37
C GLU A 17 8.03 22.62 -14.46
N ASN A 18 7.90 22.12 -15.69
CA ASN A 18 8.76 22.52 -16.81
C ASN A 18 8.23 23.71 -17.62
N SER A 19 7.01 24.20 -17.38
CA SER A 19 6.47 25.38 -18.08
C SER A 19 7.26 26.66 -17.79
N ASP A 20 7.97 26.71 -16.66
CA ASP A 20 8.87 27.81 -16.30
C ASP A 20 10.26 27.70 -16.95
N ILE A 21 10.67 26.50 -17.38
CA ILE A 21 11.97 26.24 -18.02
C ILE A 21 11.88 26.35 -19.56
N PHE A 22 10.76 25.89 -20.15
CA PHE A 22 10.59 25.86 -21.61
C PHE A 22 10.26 27.20 -22.27
N LYS A 23 9.92 28.25 -21.50
CA LYS A 23 9.77 29.61 -22.05
C LYS A 23 11.09 30.24 -22.54
N LYS A 24 12.25 29.63 -22.27
CA LYS A 24 13.58 30.22 -22.57
C LYS A 24 14.37 29.62 -23.74
N LYS A 25 13.91 28.58 -24.42
CA LYS A 25 14.64 28.01 -25.59
C LYS A 25 13.72 27.64 -26.74
N SER A 26 13.25 28.65 -27.46
CA SER A 26 12.79 28.50 -28.84
C SER A 26 14.01 28.61 -29.77
N ILE A 27 14.58 27.47 -30.17
CA ILE A 27 15.60 27.42 -31.22
C ILE A 27 14.86 27.27 -32.56
N ASN A 28 15.02 28.27 -33.42
CA ASN A 28 14.55 28.27 -34.81
C ASN A 28 15.38 27.27 -35.63
N THR A 29 14.87 26.06 -35.84
CA THR A 29 15.35 25.18 -36.91
C THR A 29 14.22 24.96 -37.90
N GLY A 30 14.39 25.53 -39.10
CA GLY A 30 13.45 25.48 -40.21
C GLY A 30 13.36 24.07 -40.79
N SER A 31 12.45 23.26 -40.24
CA SER A 31 11.74 22.14 -40.89
C SER A 31 10.94 21.41 -39.80
N SER A 32 9.77 21.96 -39.46
CA SER A 32 8.91 21.37 -38.44
C SER A 32 8.23 20.12 -39.00
N ILE A 33 8.83 18.96 -38.76
CA ILE A 33 8.08 17.70 -38.76
C ILE A 33 7.11 17.83 -37.58
N ARG A 34 5.87 18.25 -37.86
CA ARG A 34 4.76 18.19 -36.90
C ARG A 34 4.41 16.72 -36.68
N LEU A 35 5.23 16.02 -35.89
CA LEU A 35 4.83 14.76 -35.30
C LEU A 35 3.60 15.04 -34.44
N ASP A 36 2.52 14.33 -34.74
CA ASP A 36 1.31 14.38 -33.94
C ASP A 36 1.67 14.04 -32.49
N LYS A 37 1.54 15.04 -31.62
CA LYS A 37 1.90 14.97 -30.21
C LYS A 37 1.14 13.85 -29.51
N GLU A 38 -0.10 13.60 -29.91
CA GLU A 38 -0.90 12.51 -29.34
C GLU A 38 -0.32 11.16 -29.72
N LYS A 39 0.03 10.99 -31.00
CA LYS A 39 0.68 9.77 -31.50
C LYS A 39 1.99 9.48 -30.78
N TYR A 40 2.80 10.51 -30.51
CA TYR A 40 4.05 10.37 -29.74
C TYR A 40 3.77 9.94 -28.29
N ILE A 41 2.87 10.63 -27.59
CA ILE A 41 2.51 10.30 -26.19
C ILE A 41 2.00 8.85 -26.09
N ARG A 42 1.14 8.45 -27.03
CA ARG A 42 0.60 7.10 -27.08
C ARG A 42 1.71 6.07 -27.34
N ALA A 43 2.61 6.32 -28.28
CA ALA A 43 3.76 5.45 -28.54
C ALA A 43 4.68 5.32 -27.30
N SER A 44 5.01 6.43 -26.64
CA SER A 44 5.79 6.42 -25.40
C SER A 44 5.11 5.62 -24.30
N PHE A 45 3.80 5.79 -24.12
CA PHE A 45 3.03 5.00 -23.16
C PHE A 45 3.12 3.50 -23.46
N HIS A 46 2.90 3.09 -24.72
CA HIS A 46 2.99 1.67 -25.09
C HIS A 46 4.39 1.10 -24.84
N THR A 47 5.45 1.85 -25.18
CA THR A 47 6.84 1.42 -24.90
C THR A 47 7.11 1.26 -23.40
N VAL A 48 6.63 2.20 -22.59
CA VAL A 48 6.77 2.14 -21.13
C VAL A 48 5.97 0.98 -20.55
N VAL A 49 4.71 0.78 -20.94
CA VAL A 49 3.89 -0.35 -20.48
C VAL A 49 4.50 -1.68 -20.91
N PHE A 50 4.99 -1.80 -22.14
CA PHE A 50 5.67 -3.00 -22.61
C PHE A 50 6.90 -3.32 -21.76
N THR A 51 7.72 -2.30 -21.47
CA THR A 51 8.91 -2.45 -20.63
C THR A 51 8.56 -2.79 -19.18
N LEU A 52 7.49 -2.22 -18.64
CA LEU A 52 6.94 -2.54 -17.31
C LEU A 52 6.58 -4.03 -17.23
N LEU A 53 5.80 -4.53 -18.20
CA LEU A 53 5.37 -5.93 -18.25
C LEU A 53 6.57 -6.87 -18.41
N LEU A 54 7.53 -6.55 -19.28
CA LEU A 54 8.75 -7.33 -19.40
C LEU A 54 9.56 -7.37 -18.09
N ARG A 55 9.66 -6.24 -17.39
CA ARG A 55 10.41 -6.15 -16.13
C ARG A 55 9.78 -6.99 -15.03
N TYR A 56 8.46 -6.87 -14.82
CA TYR A 56 7.75 -7.67 -13.83
C TYR A 56 7.67 -9.15 -14.21
N SER A 57 7.62 -9.45 -15.51
CA SER A 57 7.74 -10.83 -15.98
C SER A 57 9.11 -11.41 -15.63
N ALA A 58 10.19 -10.70 -15.95
CA ALA A 58 11.55 -11.12 -15.59
C ALA A 58 11.74 -11.29 -14.07
N LEU A 59 11.22 -10.35 -13.26
CA LEU A 59 11.24 -10.44 -11.80
C LEU A 59 10.52 -11.69 -11.28
N SER A 60 9.44 -12.10 -11.96
CA SER A 60 8.70 -13.34 -11.66
C SER A 60 9.34 -14.62 -12.25
N GLY A 61 10.56 -14.55 -12.78
CA GLY A 61 11.23 -15.69 -13.42
C GLY A 61 10.69 -16.04 -14.81
N GLY A 62 10.09 -15.07 -15.52
CA GLY A 62 9.51 -15.26 -16.86
C GLY A 62 8.11 -15.88 -16.88
N GLN A 63 7.56 -16.24 -15.72
CA GLN A 63 6.27 -16.96 -15.60
C GLN A 63 5.07 -16.16 -16.11
N GLN A 64 5.13 -14.82 -16.08
CA GLN A 64 4.05 -13.99 -16.60
C GLN A 64 3.90 -14.11 -18.13
N LEU A 65 4.97 -14.37 -18.88
CA LEU A 65 4.90 -14.49 -20.34
C LEU A 65 4.55 -15.90 -20.81
N GLN A 66 4.88 -16.93 -20.03
CA GLN A 66 4.65 -18.33 -20.42
C GLN A 66 3.30 -18.86 -19.93
N ASP A 67 2.94 -18.60 -18.67
CA ASP A 67 1.77 -19.20 -18.03
C ASP A 67 0.72 -18.18 -17.54
N LEU A 68 0.97 -16.87 -17.73
CA LEU A 68 0.19 -15.78 -17.10
C LEU A 68 0.01 -15.99 -15.59
N ARG A 69 0.95 -16.69 -14.95
CA ARG A 69 1.03 -16.90 -13.51
C ARG A 69 1.86 -15.76 -12.95
N GLY A 70 1.26 -14.93 -12.10
CA GLY A 70 2.02 -13.99 -11.28
C GLY A 70 2.91 -14.80 -10.34
N GLY A 71 4.20 -14.47 -10.27
CA GLY A 71 5.13 -15.09 -9.33
C GLY A 71 4.51 -15.03 -7.93
N GLY A 72 4.15 -16.19 -7.39
CA GLY A 72 3.28 -16.35 -6.22
C GLY A 72 3.90 -15.96 -4.88
N MET A 73 4.78 -14.95 -4.88
CA MET A 73 5.53 -14.51 -3.70
C MET A 73 4.78 -13.45 -2.88
N GLN A 74 3.69 -12.87 -3.40
CA GLN A 74 2.88 -11.88 -2.68
C GLN A 74 1.46 -11.77 -3.28
N GLY A 75 0.45 -11.61 -2.45
CA GLY A 75 -0.89 -11.15 -2.84
C GLY A 75 -1.11 -9.71 -2.38
N ALA A 76 -1.81 -8.89 -3.14
CA ALA A 76 -2.14 -7.52 -2.74
C ALA A 76 -3.29 -7.51 -1.73
N VAL A 77 -3.23 -6.59 -0.77
CA VAL A 77 -4.33 -6.31 0.15
C VAL A 77 -5.43 -5.58 -0.63
N HIS A 78 -6.69 -5.95 -0.40
CA HIS A 78 -7.80 -5.38 -1.18
C HIS A 78 -8.30 -4.05 -0.58
N ALA A 79 -9.04 -3.29 -1.40
CA ALA A 79 -9.44 -1.91 -1.09
C ALA A 79 -10.12 -1.74 0.26
N ASP A 80 -11.06 -2.61 0.65
CA ASP A 80 -11.78 -2.47 1.92
C ASP A 80 -10.85 -2.47 3.16
N VAL A 81 -9.74 -3.21 3.12
CA VAL A 81 -8.73 -3.18 4.18
C VAL A 81 -7.99 -1.84 4.19
N LEU A 82 -7.61 -1.34 3.02
CA LEU A 82 -6.94 -0.04 2.89
C LEU A 82 -7.86 1.11 3.32
N ASP A 83 -9.16 1.04 2.99
CA ASP A 83 -10.18 1.98 3.43
C ASP A 83 -10.36 1.94 4.95
N PHE A 84 -10.38 0.75 5.55
CA PHE A 84 -10.40 0.62 7.01
C PHE A 84 -9.18 1.28 7.65
N LEU A 85 -7.97 1.01 7.15
CA LEU A 85 -6.74 1.64 7.65
C LEU A 85 -6.77 3.17 7.51
N ARG A 86 -7.31 3.66 6.39
CA ARG A 86 -7.39 5.08 6.06
C ARG A 86 -8.35 5.85 6.95
N TYR A 87 -9.54 5.31 7.15
CA TYR A 87 -10.67 6.09 7.68
C TYR A 87 -11.08 5.69 9.09
N ARG A 88 -10.74 4.48 9.58
CA ARG A 88 -11.32 3.94 10.81
C ARG A 88 -10.28 3.50 11.83
N ALA A 89 -9.23 2.81 11.38
CA ALA A 89 -8.29 2.08 12.24
C ALA A 89 -7.65 2.92 13.35
N PHE A 90 -7.46 4.22 13.11
CA PHE A 90 -6.72 5.11 14.00
C PHE A 90 -7.45 6.43 14.28
N SER A 91 -8.75 6.47 14.02
CA SER A 91 -9.59 7.63 14.34
C SER A 91 -9.75 7.76 15.87
N LYS A 92 -9.68 8.98 16.40
CA LYS A 92 -9.90 9.22 17.85
C LYS A 92 -11.31 8.81 18.29
N LEU A 93 -12.28 8.90 17.39
CA LEU A 93 -13.68 8.49 17.60
C LEU A 93 -13.82 6.98 17.84
N ALA A 94 -12.94 6.14 17.26
CA ALA A 94 -12.92 4.71 17.56
C ALA A 94 -12.67 4.46 19.06
N ALA A 95 -11.79 5.23 19.71
CA ALA A 95 -11.52 5.03 21.14
C ALA A 95 -12.66 5.51 22.06
N ALA A 96 -13.46 6.50 21.64
CA ALA A 96 -14.39 7.22 22.53
C ALA A 96 -15.87 6.81 22.43
N SER A 97 -16.31 6.24 21.30
CA SER A 97 -17.72 5.90 21.07
C SER A 97 -17.79 4.53 20.41
N GLY A 98 -18.49 3.58 21.04
CA GLY A 98 -18.72 2.26 20.46
C GLY A 98 -19.36 2.40 19.08
N PHE A 99 -18.55 2.19 18.04
CA PHE A 99 -18.87 2.02 16.62
C PHE A 99 -20.35 2.21 16.23
N GLU A 100 -20.85 3.43 16.27
CA GLU A 100 -22.01 3.79 15.47
C GLU A 100 -21.55 3.94 14.02
N GLU A 101 -22.39 3.53 13.07
CA GLU A 101 -22.13 3.70 11.64
C GLU A 101 -21.66 5.13 11.36
N PRO A 102 -20.60 5.33 10.55
CA PRO A 102 -20.14 6.67 10.28
C PRO A 102 -21.26 7.43 9.57
N ALA A 103 -21.77 8.47 10.23
CA ALA A 103 -22.53 9.52 9.58
C ALA A 103 -21.74 9.94 8.33
N THR A 104 -22.38 9.81 7.17
CA THR A 104 -22.03 10.40 5.87
C THR A 104 -20.66 11.09 5.79
N ARG A 105 -19.70 10.49 5.05
CA ARG A 105 -18.47 10.98 4.35
C ARG A 105 -17.96 12.46 4.44
N ASN A 106 -18.45 13.32 5.33
CA ASN A 106 -18.42 14.77 5.19
C ASN A 106 -17.65 15.52 6.31
N THR A 107 -16.99 14.84 7.25
CA THR A 107 -16.13 15.54 8.21
C THR A 107 -14.68 15.53 7.71
N SER A 108 -14.30 16.65 7.09
CA SER A 108 -13.01 16.92 6.44
C SER A 108 -11.78 16.98 7.37
N GLU A 109 -11.88 16.51 8.62
CA GLU A 109 -10.93 16.89 9.68
C GLU A 109 -9.95 15.78 10.14
N ASP A 110 -10.09 14.53 9.70
CA ASP A 110 -9.21 13.43 10.17
C ASP A 110 -8.80 12.48 9.01
N HIS A 111 -8.38 13.06 7.88
CA HIS A 111 -7.88 12.29 6.74
C HIS A 111 -6.44 11.82 6.99
N CYS A 112 -6.22 10.50 6.96
CA CYS A 112 -4.87 9.92 6.96
C CYS A 112 -4.49 9.42 5.56
N GLU A 113 -3.26 9.65 5.12
CA GLU A 113 -2.73 9.02 3.92
C GLU A 113 -2.29 7.57 4.26
N VAL A 114 -2.70 6.60 3.45
CA VAL A 114 -2.17 5.23 3.53
C VAL A 114 -1.16 5.05 2.42
N VAL A 115 0.05 4.65 2.80
CA VAL A 115 1.18 4.39 1.89
C VAL A 115 1.39 2.89 1.78
N GLU A 116 1.35 2.34 0.57
CA GLU A 116 1.69 0.94 0.32
C GLU A 116 3.22 0.81 0.15
N CYS A 117 3.92 0.23 1.15
CA CYS A 117 5.38 0.15 1.16
C CYS A 117 5.98 -0.89 0.19
N PHE A 118 5.16 -1.84 -0.26
CA PHE A 118 5.59 -2.93 -1.15
C PHE A 118 4.53 -3.19 -2.22
N ALA A 119 4.54 -2.37 -3.28
CA ALA A 119 3.58 -2.44 -4.36
C ALA A 119 4.25 -2.26 -5.74
N SER A 120 3.42 -2.14 -6.76
CA SER A 120 3.78 -1.93 -8.15
C SER A 120 2.67 -1.15 -8.86
N PRO A 121 2.95 -0.55 -10.04
CA PRO A 121 1.91 0.02 -10.88
C PRO A 121 0.78 -0.99 -11.22
N LEU A 122 1.10 -2.29 -11.21
CA LEU A 122 0.20 -3.38 -11.58
C LEU A 122 -0.71 -3.85 -10.43
N ASN A 123 -0.36 -3.58 -9.17
CA ASN A 123 -1.07 -4.11 -8.02
C ASN A 123 -1.41 -3.12 -6.90
N VAL A 124 -0.97 -1.87 -6.98
CA VAL A 124 -1.31 -0.81 -6.02
C VAL A 124 -2.83 -0.77 -5.81
N GLY A 125 -3.27 -1.05 -4.58
CA GLY A 125 -4.66 -1.35 -4.23
C GLY A 125 -5.57 -0.13 -4.30
N LEU A 126 -5.01 1.07 -4.12
CA LEU A 126 -5.79 2.31 -3.98
C LEU A 126 -6.38 2.87 -5.30
N GLY A 127 -6.33 2.11 -6.39
CA GLY A 127 -6.35 2.67 -7.75
C GLY A 127 -7.55 2.39 -8.65
N ASN A 128 -8.78 2.22 -8.14
CA ASN A 128 -9.96 2.31 -9.02
C ASN A 128 -10.45 3.76 -9.21
N ASN A 129 -10.11 4.65 -8.27
CA ASN A 129 -10.26 6.10 -8.43
C ASN A 129 -8.87 6.74 -8.32
N ILE A 130 -8.05 6.60 -9.37
CA ILE A 130 -6.75 7.29 -9.47
C ILE A 130 -6.91 8.83 -9.43
N TYR A 131 -8.14 9.31 -9.60
CA TYR A 131 -8.53 10.68 -9.35
C TYR A 131 -10.01 10.65 -8.97
N ASP A 132 -10.33 10.66 -7.68
CA ASP A 132 -11.57 11.35 -7.33
C ASP A 132 -11.24 12.84 -7.47
N ALA A 133 -11.68 13.43 -8.59
CA ALA A 133 -11.52 14.85 -8.86
C ALA A 133 -12.11 15.73 -7.74
N LYS A 134 -12.94 15.15 -6.85
CA LYS A 134 -13.47 15.80 -5.66
C LYS A 134 -12.56 15.70 -4.43
N THR A 135 -11.72 14.66 -4.29
CA THR A 135 -10.90 14.47 -3.06
C THR A 135 -9.40 14.73 -3.23
N GLN A 136 -8.86 14.77 -4.47
CA GLN A 136 -7.42 14.98 -4.73
C GLN A 136 -6.49 14.01 -3.96
N GLU A 137 -6.98 12.83 -3.58
CA GLU A 137 -6.19 11.87 -2.81
C GLU A 137 -5.08 11.25 -3.68
N ASN A 138 -3.83 11.48 -3.31
CA ASN A 138 -2.69 10.86 -3.97
C ASN A 138 -2.46 9.47 -3.38
N ASN A 139 -2.50 8.45 -4.24
CA ASN A 139 -2.06 7.12 -3.87
C ASN A 139 -0.53 7.09 -3.84
N ILE A 140 0.02 6.97 -2.63
CA ILE A 140 1.47 6.89 -2.43
C ILE A 140 1.83 5.42 -2.30
N TYR A 141 2.76 4.97 -3.12
CA TYR A 141 3.27 3.62 -3.04
C TYR A 141 4.77 3.58 -3.35
N LEU A 142 5.43 2.58 -2.77
CA LEU A 142 6.83 2.26 -3.02
C LEU A 142 6.90 0.98 -3.85
N SER A 143 7.92 0.88 -4.70
CA SER A 143 8.07 -0.24 -5.62
C SER A 143 9.54 -0.62 -5.85
N ALA A 144 9.77 -1.74 -6.54
CA ALA A 144 11.11 -2.26 -6.78
C ALA A 144 11.90 -1.47 -7.85
N PHE A 145 11.22 -0.78 -8.76
CA PHE A 145 11.85 -0.12 -9.91
C PHE A 145 11.47 1.38 -10.02
N PRO A 146 11.69 2.17 -8.95
CA PRO A 146 11.15 3.53 -8.86
C PRO A 146 11.87 4.54 -9.76
N ARG A 147 13.16 4.36 -10.02
CA ARG A 147 14.01 5.33 -10.73
C ARG A 147 13.95 5.18 -12.25
N ASP A 148 13.47 4.03 -12.74
CA ASP A 148 13.37 3.73 -14.15
C ASP A 148 11.91 3.58 -14.58
N ILE A 149 11.29 2.42 -14.36
CA ILE A 149 10.03 2.10 -15.03
C ILE A 149 8.78 2.45 -14.21
N ASP A 150 8.81 2.25 -12.90
CA ASP A 150 7.65 2.50 -12.04
C ASP A 150 7.46 3.99 -11.77
N GLY A 151 8.52 4.80 -11.89
CA GLY A 151 8.46 6.26 -11.73
C GLY A 151 7.64 6.96 -12.82
N TYR A 152 7.40 6.31 -13.97
CA TYR A 152 6.43 6.78 -14.98
C TYR A 152 4.98 6.61 -14.53
N PHE A 153 4.75 5.82 -13.49
CA PHE A 153 3.44 5.53 -12.90
C PHE A 153 3.38 6.00 -11.45
N ASP A 154 4.19 6.97 -11.05
CA ASP A 154 4.13 7.63 -9.73
C ASP A 154 4.62 6.79 -8.52
N SER A 155 5.46 5.78 -8.74
CA SER A 155 6.20 5.19 -7.63
C SER A 155 7.03 6.25 -6.90
N SER A 156 6.95 6.25 -5.57
CA SER A 156 7.58 7.24 -4.70
C SER A 156 8.98 6.83 -4.21
N GLY A 157 9.50 5.70 -4.70
CA GLY A 157 10.81 5.16 -4.32
C GLY A 157 10.73 3.68 -3.98
N ASP A 158 11.82 3.12 -3.45
CA ASP A 158 11.85 1.76 -2.92
C ASP A 158 11.98 1.81 -1.40
N PHE A 159 11.31 0.90 -0.70
CA PHE A 159 11.28 0.86 0.77
C PHE A 159 12.68 0.91 1.39
N PHE A 160 13.64 0.19 0.80
CA PHE A 160 14.96 0.02 1.39
C PHE A 160 15.88 1.24 1.23
N SER A 161 15.60 2.15 0.29
CA SER A 161 16.36 3.38 0.10
C SER A 161 15.75 4.60 0.80
N GLN A 162 14.54 4.48 1.36
CA GLN A 162 13.92 5.57 2.09
C GLN A 162 14.64 5.84 3.42
N THR A 163 14.79 7.12 3.75
CA THR A 163 15.36 7.56 5.03
C THR A 163 14.26 7.75 6.07
N SER A 164 14.63 7.78 7.36
CA SER A 164 13.68 8.13 8.42
C SER A 164 13.03 9.50 8.16
N ASP A 165 13.78 10.49 7.65
CA ASP A 165 13.22 11.81 7.27
C ASP A 165 12.16 11.75 6.17
N TRP A 166 12.15 10.69 5.36
CA TRP A 166 11.09 10.44 4.39
C TRP A 166 9.83 9.96 5.09
N PHE A 167 9.92 8.90 5.90
CA PHE A 167 8.78 8.35 6.64
C PHE A 167 8.18 9.32 7.66
N LEU A 168 9.03 10.18 8.22
CA LEU A 168 8.59 11.19 9.17
C LEU A 168 8.01 12.42 8.44
N SER A 169 8.13 12.58 7.13
CA SER A 169 7.63 13.80 6.47
C SER A 169 6.10 14.00 6.65
N PRO A 170 5.61 15.23 6.88
CA PRO A 170 4.18 15.50 7.12
C PRO A 170 3.22 15.03 6.02
N SER A 171 3.70 14.98 4.78
CA SER A 171 3.10 14.15 3.73
C SER A 171 4.19 13.81 2.71
N PRO A 172 4.44 12.51 2.43
CA PRO A 172 5.39 12.10 1.40
C PRO A 172 5.02 12.64 0.01
N ALA A 173 3.73 12.92 -0.25
CA ALA A 173 3.28 13.53 -1.51
C ALA A 173 3.80 14.97 -1.70
N THR A 174 3.99 15.73 -0.62
CA THR A 174 4.47 17.13 -0.67
C THR A 174 5.93 17.25 -1.14
N LYS A 175 6.78 16.24 -0.89
CA LYS A 175 8.17 16.26 -1.39
C LYS A 175 8.26 16.23 -2.92
N PHE A 176 7.19 15.81 -3.61
CA PHE A 176 7.11 15.77 -5.07
C PHE A 176 6.29 16.93 -5.66
N ASN A 177 5.76 17.85 -4.85
CA ASN A 177 5.01 19.02 -5.29
C ASN A 177 5.63 20.28 -4.67
N THR A 178 6.54 20.95 -5.38
CA THR A 178 7.19 22.21 -4.95
C THR A 178 6.24 23.42 -4.82
N ILE A 179 4.95 23.24 -5.08
CA ILE A 179 3.95 24.32 -5.17
C ILE A 179 3.09 24.45 -3.88
N ALA A 180 3.06 23.46 -3.00
CA ALA A 180 2.27 23.52 -1.76
C ALA A 180 3.08 24.14 -0.61
N LYS A 181 3.36 25.45 -0.68
CA LYS A 181 4.05 26.19 0.40
C LYS A 181 3.12 26.74 1.49
N ASP A 182 1.80 26.70 1.30
CA ASP A 182 0.84 27.40 2.19
C ASP A 182 -0.31 26.52 2.72
N VAL A 183 -0.19 25.18 2.68
CA VAL A 183 -1.15 24.34 3.41
C VAL A 183 -0.69 24.25 4.86
N SER A 184 -1.48 24.83 5.76
CA SER A 184 -1.35 24.70 7.21
C SER A 184 -0.97 23.26 7.58
N TYR A 185 0.20 23.08 8.21
CA TYR A 185 0.78 21.82 8.68
C TYR A 185 -0.02 21.10 9.77
N ASN A 186 -1.29 21.44 9.95
CA ASN A 186 -2.14 20.83 10.95
C ASN A 186 -2.53 19.42 10.50
N SER A 187 -1.89 18.44 11.14
CA SER A 187 -2.50 17.14 11.47
C SER A 187 -2.60 16.09 10.37
N GLN A 188 -1.93 16.24 9.23
CA GLN A 188 -1.93 15.15 8.23
C GLN A 188 -1.13 13.96 8.76
N ARG A 189 -1.84 12.88 9.07
CA ARG A 189 -1.25 11.60 9.49
C ARG A 189 -0.93 10.77 8.25
N CYS A 190 0.10 9.95 8.34
CA CYS A 190 0.42 8.93 7.35
C CYS A 190 0.56 7.57 8.04
N TYR A 191 -0.09 6.55 7.49
CA TYR A 191 0.06 5.15 7.89
C TYR A 191 0.71 4.36 6.78
N TYR A 192 1.64 3.50 7.14
CA TYR A 192 2.42 2.73 6.18
C TYR A 192 1.94 1.28 6.23
N GLU A 193 1.24 0.85 5.19
CA GLU A 193 0.91 -0.54 4.98
C GLU A 193 2.16 -1.27 4.49
N VAL A 194 2.47 -2.41 5.11
CA VAL A 194 3.69 -3.16 4.84
C VAL A 194 3.36 -4.62 4.60
N ASN A 195 3.06 -4.94 3.35
CA ASN A 195 2.87 -6.31 2.87
C ASN A 195 4.05 -6.71 1.96
N PRO A 196 5.19 -7.16 2.51
CA PRO A 196 6.37 -7.49 1.72
C PRO A 196 6.19 -8.78 0.91
N PRO A 197 6.96 -8.98 -0.18
CA PRO A 197 7.12 -10.30 -0.76
C PRO A 197 7.65 -11.31 0.26
N PHE A 198 7.14 -12.54 0.20
CA PHE A 198 7.55 -13.61 1.11
C PHE A 198 8.94 -14.15 0.75
N SER A 199 9.97 -13.41 1.18
CA SER A 199 11.37 -13.79 1.12
C SER A 199 11.98 -13.59 2.52
N PRO A 200 12.51 -14.65 3.16
CA PRO A 200 13.01 -14.55 4.53
C PRO A 200 14.02 -13.42 4.72
N GLY A 201 15.01 -13.32 3.81
CA GLY A 201 16.01 -12.25 3.86
C GLY A 201 15.43 -10.84 3.68
N LEU A 202 14.39 -10.70 2.85
CA LEU A 202 13.69 -9.43 2.65
C LEU A 202 12.91 -9.04 3.92
N ILE A 203 12.20 -9.99 4.53
CA ILE A 203 11.46 -9.78 5.78
C ILE A 203 12.42 -9.45 6.93
N THR A 204 13.58 -10.12 7.04
CA THR A 204 14.62 -9.77 8.02
C THR A 204 15.08 -8.32 7.85
N LYS A 205 15.46 -7.93 6.63
CA LYS A 205 15.93 -6.57 6.35
C LYS A 205 14.84 -5.52 6.59
N MET A 206 13.60 -5.84 6.22
CA MET A 206 12.44 -4.98 6.47
C MET A 206 12.21 -4.79 7.97
N SER A 207 12.19 -5.87 8.76
CA SER A 207 12.05 -5.80 10.23
C SER A 207 13.10 -4.90 10.88
N GLN A 208 14.36 -5.01 10.44
CA GLN A 208 15.45 -4.15 10.91
C GLN A 208 15.20 -2.67 10.56
N GLN A 209 14.79 -2.37 9.31
CA GLN A 209 14.50 -1.00 8.90
C GLN A 209 13.29 -0.39 9.60
N LEU A 210 12.22 -1.15 9.81
CA LEU A 210 11.05 -0.70 10.57
C LEU A 210 11.47 -0.23 11.96
N ASN A 211 12.26 -1.02 12.68
CA ASN A 211 12.78 -0.66 14.00
C ASN A 211 13.69 0.59 13.96
N THR A 212 14.54 0.73 12.94
CA THR A 212 15.37 1.93 12.75
C THR A 212 14.51 3.18 12.57
N HIS A 213 13.47 3.12 11.73
CA HIS A 213 12.59 4.27 11.49
C HIS A 213 11.73 4.60 12.71
N LEU A 214 11.22 3.60 13.42
CA LEU A 214 10.45 3.80 14.65
C LEU A 214 11.31 4.38 15.78
N THR A 215 12.57 3.93 15.91
CA THR A 215 13.52 4.51 16.88
C THR A 215 13.83 5.97 16.54
N ALA A 216 14.10 6.28 15.27
CA ALA A 216 14.29 7.65 14.83
C ALA A 216 13.03 8.52 15.04
N ALA A 217 11.83 7.94 14.91
CA ALA A 217 10.57 8.61 15.21
C ALA A 217 10.46 8.98 16.70
N ASP A 218 10.81 8.05 17.59
CA ASP A 218 10.84 8.30 19.04
C ASP A 218 11.87 9.38 19.40
N GLU A 219 13.08 9.30 18.85
CA GLU A 219 14.14 10.30 19.06
C GLU A 219 13.70 11.70 18.59
N ALA A 220 13.01 11.77 17.45
CA ALA A 220 12.49 13.01 16.90
C ALA A 220 11.17 13.46 17.57
N GLN A 221 10.59 12.66 18.48
CA GLN A 221 9.26 12.86 19.05
C GLN A 221 8.19 13.07 17.97
N ARG A 222 8.11 12.15 17.00
CA ARG A 222 7.17 12.21 15.88
C ARG A 222 6.30 10.96 15.80
N SER A 223 5.07 11.15 15.32
CA SER A 223 4.12 10.07 15.07
C SER A 223 4.54 9.26 13.83
N LEU A 224 4.69 7.94 13.99
CA LEU A 224 4.94 7.00 12.91
C LEU A 224 4.23 5.68 13.21
N THR A 225 3.53 5.12 12.21
CA THR A 225 2.81 3.86 12.33
C THR A 225 3.00 3.00 11.09
N PHE A 226 3.42 1.76 11.30
CA PHE A 226 3.46 0.70 10.30
C PHE A 226 2.42 -0.37 10.63
N VAL A 227 1.67 -0.81 9.62
CA VAL A 227 0.77 -1.96 9.70
C VAL A 227 1.36 -3.06 8.82
N VAL A 228 2.03 -4.01 9.46
CA VAL A 228 2.73 -5.11 8.78
C VAL A 228 1.79 -6.28 8.58
N ILE A 229 1.67 -6.77 7.35
CA ILE A 229 0.79 -7.86 6.96
C ILE A 229 1.67 -8.96 6.34
N ILE A 230 1.92 -10.03 7.09
CA ILE A 230 2.79 -11.14 6.67
C ILE A 230 2.21 -12.49 7.08
N PRO A 231 2.60 -13.60 6.43
CA PRO A 231 2.27 -14.93 6.92
C PRO A 231 2.73 -15.12 8.37
N THR A 232 1.89 -15.70 9.22
CA THR A 232 2.25 -16.03 10.60
C THR A 232 3.34 -17.08 10.59
N ALA A 233 4.45 -16.82 11.27
CA ALA A 233 5.53 -17.78 11.46
C ALA A 233 5.38 -18.49 12.81
N HIS A 234 5.51 -19.81 12.81
CA HIS A 234 5.45 -20.62 14.03
C HIS A 234 6.84 -21.16 14.38
N ASP A 235 7.08 -21.38 15.68
CA ASP A 235 8.30 -22.04 16.16
C ASP A 235 8.28 -23.49 15.66
N ASN A 236 9.09 -23.77 14.65
CA ASN A 236 9.33 -25.12 14.19
C ASN A 236 10.76 -25.48 14.56
N LYS A 237 10.91 -26.15 15.69
CA LYS A 237 12.21 -26.63 16.21
C LYS A 237 12.92 -27.60 15.24
N ASP A 238 12.15 -28.19 14.31
CA ASP A 238 12.63 -29.09 13.25
C ASP A 238 12.65 -28.42 11.86
N GLY A 239 12.44 -27.10 11.78
CA GLY A 239 12.34 -26.37 10.51
C GLY A 239 13.69 -26.09 9.84
N ASP A 240 13.70 -26.05 8.50
CA ASP A 240 14.84 -25.60 7.71
C ASP A 240 15.25 -24.15 8.08
N ILE A 241 16.50 -23.78 7.80
CA ILE A 241 17.12 -22.46 8.07
C ILE A 241 16.21 -21.31 7.63
N LEU A 242 15.52 -21.45 6.49
CA LEU A 242 14.60 -20.43 5.97
C LEU A 242 13.38 -20.20 6.88
N HIS A 243 12.84 -21.26 7.48
CA HIS A 243 11.76 -21.14 8.47
C HIS A 243 12.26 -20.47 9.75
N SER A 244 13.46 -20.84 10.21
CA SER A 244 14.09 -20.23 11.39
C SER A 244 14.32 -18.72 11.19
N LEU A 245 14.85 -18.30 10.04
CA LEU A 245 15.04 -16.86 9.73
C LEU A 245 13.73 -16.07 9.65
N SER A 246 12.70 -16.68 9.05
CA SER A 246 11.36 -16.08 8.98
C SER A 246 10.75 -15.94 10.37
N TYR A 247 10.89 -16.97 11.21
CA TYR A 247 10.42 -16.96 12.59
C TYR A 247 11.15 -15.93 13.44
N CYS A 248 12.48 -15.83 13.36
CA CYS A 248 13.25 -14.80 14.07
C CYS A 248 12.80 -13.39 13.69
N SER A 249 12.59 -13.14 12.40
CA SER A 249 12.14 -11.82 11.91
C SER A 249 10.72 -11.49 12.38
N PHE A 250 9.83 -12.48 12.37
CA PHE A 250 8.48 -12.38 12.92
C PHE A 250 8.51 -12.09 14.44
N GLN A 251 9.31 -12.85 15.19
CA GLN A 251 9.48 -12.68 16.63
C GLN A 251 10.04 -11.30 16.98
N ASN A 252 11.02 -10.81 16.22
CA ASN A 252 11.58 -9.46 16.41
C ASN A 252 10.53 -8.36 16.25
N MET A 253 9.53 -8.55 15.37
CA MET A 253 8.46 -7.57 15.21
C MET A 253 7.45 -7.64 16.35
N ILE A 254 6.97 -8.84 16.72
CA ILE A 254 5.94 -8.96 17.77
C ILE A 254 6.47 -8.68 19.18
N SER A 255 7.77 -8.91 19.42
CA SER A 255 8.44 -8.61 20.69
C SER A 255 9.07 -7.22 20.73
N SER A 256 8.99 -6.46 19.62
CA SER A 256 9.47 -5.08 19.60
C SER A 256 8.70 -4.24 20.61
N ARG A 257 9.39 -3.30 21.28
CA ARG A 257 8.76 -2.29 22.14
C ARG A 257 7.75 -1.41 21.40
N HIS A 258 7.88 -1.34 20.07
CA HIS A 258 6.98 -0.62 19.18
C HIS A 258 5.75 -1.44 18.79
N CYS A 259 5.68 -2.72 19.12
CA CYS A 259 4.52 -3.56 18.83
C CYS A 259 3.37 -3.23 19.79
N CYS A 260 2.33 -2.60 19.27
CA CYS A 260 1.18 -2.15 20.06
C CYS A 260 0.04 -3.17 20.06
N HIS A 261 -0.12 -3.87 18.93
CA HIS A 261 -1.18 -4.84 18.74
C HIS A 261 -0.82 -5.84 17.63
N HIS A 262 -1.29 -7.07 17.79
CA HIS A 262 -1.06 -8.17 16.85
C HIS A 262 -2.35 -8.98 16.73
N VAL A 263 -2.84 -9.12 15.49
CA VAL A 263 -4.02 -9.89 15.14
C VAL A 263 -3.62 -11.04 14.23
N VAL A 264 -4.06 -12.25 14.56
CA VAL A 264 -3.90 -13.42 13.67
C VAL A 264 -5.22 -13.69 12.94
N LEU A 265 -5.17 -13.60 11.62
CA LEU A 265 -6.23 -14.01 10.72
C LEU A 265 -6.05 -15.49 10.40
N SER A 266 -7.05 -16.30 10.75
CA SER A 266 -7.02 -17.73 10.50
C SER A 266 -6.95 -18.04 9.00
N ARG A 267 -6.30 -19.16 8.67
CA ARG A 267 -6.32 -19.70 7.31
C ARG A 267 -7.76 -19.83 6.79
N ARG A 268 -7.98 -19.55 5.50
CA ARG A 268 -9.27 -19.66 4.82
C ARG A 268 -10.41 -18.80 5.37
N THR A 269 -10.13 -17.81 6.22
CA THR A 269 -11.12 -16.81 6.65
C THR A 269 -10.87 -15.43 6.02
N HIS A 270 -9.84 -15.31 5.21
CA HIS A 270 -9.41 -14.10 4.52
C HIS A 270 -8.78 -14.47 3.17
N GLY A 271 -8.50 -13.46 2.36
CA GLY A 271 -7.75 -13.64 1.12
C GLY A 271 -7.13 -12.35 0.61
N TYR A 272 -6.52 -12.48 -0.56
CA TYR A 272 -5.74 -11.43 -1.21
C TYR A 272 -6.17 -11.30 -2.65
N ILE A 273 -5.81 -10.17 -3.25
CA ILE A 273 -5.83 -10.00 -4.69
C ILE A 273 -4.54 -10.62 -5.27
N GLU A 274 -4.66 -11.44 -6.30
CA GLU A 274 -3.52 -12.09 -6.94
C GLU A 274 -2.55 -11.06 -7.53
N GLY A 275 -1.24 -11.31 -7.41
CA GLY A 275 -0.21 -10.44 -8.01
C GLY A 275 -0.34 -10.31 -9.54
N SER A 276 -0.91 -11.31 -10.22
CA SER A 276 -1.25 -11.28 -11.65
C SER A 276 -2.67 -10.80 -11.96
N GLN A 277 -3.29 -10.00 -11.09
CA GLN A 277 -4.64 -9.47 -11.31
C GLN A 277 -4.82 -8.75 -12.66
N HIS A 278 -3.75 -8.17 -13.21
CA HIS A 278 -3.75 -7.51 -14.52
C HIS A 278 -3.90 -8.47 -15.71
N CYS A 279 -3.70 -9.79 -15.49
CA CYS A 279 -3.81 -10.83 -16.51
C CYS A 279 -4.98 -11.81 -16.28
N ARG A 280 -5.73 -11.66 -15.19
CA ARG A 280 -6.72 -12.66 -14.75
C ARG A 280 -8.08 -12.04 -14.50
N LEU A 281 -9.13 -12.75 -14.94
CA LEU A 281 -10.52 -12.40 -14.66
C LEU A 281 -10.85 -12.61 -13.17
N GLN A 282 -10.41 -13.74 -12.62
CA GLN A 282 -10.55 -14.03 -11.20
C GLN A 282 -9.32 -13.50 -10.48
N GLN A 283 -9.54 -12.49 -9.65
CA GLN A 283 -8.45 -11.77 -8.99
C GLN A 283 -8.33 -12.13 -7.52
N PHE A 284 -9.39 -12.62 -6.87
CA PHE A 284 -9.34 -12.95 -5.46
C PHE A 284 -8.88 -14.39 -5.21
N LYS A 285 -7.93 -14.54 -4.28
CA LYS A 285 -7.40 -15.82 -3.83
C LYS A 285 -7.53 -15.93 -2.31
N GLU A 286 -8.24 -16.97 -1.89
CA GLU A 286 -8.32 -17.35 -0.48
C GLU A 286 -6.92 -17.70 0.06
N SER A 287 -6.59 -17.17 1.24
CA SER A 287 -5.33 -17.47 1.90
C SER A 287 -5.34 -18.88 2.47
N GLN A 288 -4.31 -19.67 2.13
CA GLN A 288 -4.12 -21.02 2.68
C GLN A 288 -3.34 -21.03 4.00
N PHE A 289 -2.76 -19.89 4.38
CA PHE A 289 -1.95 -19.73 5.58
C PHE A 289 -2.59 -18.73 6.52
N GLU A 290 -2.20 -18.79 7.79
CA GLU A 290 -2.52 -17.72 8.73
C GLU A 290 -1.74 -16.46 8.37
N THR A 291 -2.37 -15.32 8.55
CA THR A 291 -1.74 -14.00 8.34
C THR A 291 -1.70 -13.26 9.66
N SER A 292 -0.55 -12.68 9.98
CA SER A 292 -0.39 -11.76 11.09
C SER A 292 -0.50 -10.32 10.59
N VAL A 293 -1.37 -9.55 11.23
CA VAL A 293 -1.44 -8.09 11.11
C VAL A 293 -0.79 -7.53 12.38
N ILE A 294 0.37 -6.89 12.24
CA ILE A 294 1.18 -6.37 13.34
C ILE A 294 1.20 -4.85 13.25
N VAL A 295 0.75 -4.17 14.31
CA VAL A 295 0.74 -2.72 14.39
C VAL A 295 1.98 -2.26 15.16
N LEU A 296 2.92 -1.62 14.46
CA LEU A 296 4.14 -1.06 15.02
C LEU A 296 4.07 0.46 15.06
N GLN A 297 4.27 1.08 16.22
CA GLN A 297 4.10 2.53 16.38
C GLN A 297 5.19 3.17 17.23
N SER A 298 5.52 4.42 16.91
CA SER A 298 6.31 5.29 17.78
C SER A 298 5.52 5.63 19.04
N GLU A 299 6.21 6.09 20.09
CA GLU A 299 5.57 6.48 21.34
C GLU A 299 4.55 7.61 21.16
N VAL A 300 4.84 8.57 20.28
CA VAL A 300 3.93 9.67 19.97
C VAL A 300 2.68 9.15 19.28
N ALA A 301 2.81 8.25 18.30
CA ALA A 301 1.66 7.66 17.62
C ALA A 301 0.75 6.88 18.58
N MET A 302 1.33 6.12 19.51
CA MET A 302 0.58 5.45 20.57
C MET A 302 -0.20 6.46 21.43
N ARG A 303 0.48 7.52 21.92
CA ARG A 303 -0.17 8.54 22.75
C ARG A 303 -1.29 9.26 22.02
N GLU A 304 -1.14 9.54 20.73
CA GLU A 304 -2.15 10.21 19.91
C GLU A 304 -3.45 9.40 19.80
N ILE A 305 -3.35 8.07 19.67
CA ILE A 305 -4.51 7.17 19.57
C ILE A 305 -5.19 7.01 20.93
N PHE A 306 -4.41 6.89 22.01
CA PHE A 306 -4.94 6.67 23.36
C PHE A 306 -5.21 7.98 24.14
N GLY A 307 -5.24 9.12 23.45
CA GLY A 307 -5.57 10.42 24.03
C GLY A 307 -4.60 10.92 25.10
N GLY A 308 -3.36 10.42 25.12
CA GLY A 308 -2.37 10.71 26.17
C GLY A 308 -2.73 10.16 27.55
N THR A 309 -3.87 9.47 27.68
CA THR A 309 -4.27 8.83 28.92
C THR A 309 -3.59 7.46 29.03
N ASN A 310 -3.02 7.15 30.18
CA ASN A 310 -2.61 5.78 30.52
C ASN A 310 -3.84 4.92 30.91
N ASP A 311 -5.01 5.22 30.35
CA ASP A 311 -6.23 4.46 30.59
C ASP A 311 -6.17 3.16 29.79
N ASP A 312 -5.90 2.06 30.48
CA ASP A 312 -5.86 0.72 29.90
C ASP A 312 -7.19 0.34 29.22
N ASN A 313 -8.32 0.91 29.67
CA ASN A 313 -9.63 0.66 29.07
C ASN A 313 -9.75 1.24 27.66
N CYS A 314 -9.20 2.43 27.42
CA CYS A 314 -9.14 3.06 26.09
C CYS A 314 -8.30 2.22 25.13
N LYS A 315 -7.16 1.69 25.59
CA LYS A 315 -6.28 0.82 24.80
C LYS A 315 -6.98 -0.48 24.41
N ASP A 316 -7.62 -1.14 25.37
CA ASP A 316 -8.32 -2.40 25.12
C ASP A 316 -9.54 -2.22 24.21
N THR A 317 -10.25 -1.11 24.37
CA THR A 317 -11.38 -0.75 23.49
C THR A 317 -10.90 -0.56 22.05
N TRP A 318 -9.84 0.23 21.85
CA TRP A 318 -9.26 0.42 20.52
C TRP A 318 -8.76 -0.90 19.92
N LYS A 319 -8.04 -1.73 20.68
CA LYS A 319 -7.56 -3.05 20.20
C LYS A 319 -8.71 -3.94 19.72
N LYS A 320 -9.79 -4.06 20.51
CA LYS A 320 -10.97 -4.85 20.12
C LYS A 320 -11.63 -4.31 18.85
N GLN A 321 -11.74 -2.99 18.73
CA GLN A 321 -12.33 -2.37 17.55
C GLN A 321 -11.44 -2.50 16.31
N PHE A 322 -10.12 -2.33 16.47
CA PHE A 322 -9.16 -2.54 15.41
C PHE A 322 -9.23 -3.99 14.91
N GLU A 323 -9.19 -4.96 15.83
CA GLU A 323 -9.29 -6.38 15.51
C GLU A 323 -10.60 -6.72 14.79
N ARG A 324 -11.74 -6.22 15.29
CA ARG A 324 -13.02 -6.43 14.62
C ARG A 324 -13.02 -5.84 13.21
N GLY A 325 -12.63 -4.57 13.08
CA GLY A 325 -12.65 -3.86 11.80
C GLY A 325 -11.71 -4.47 10.77
N ILE A 326 -10.50 -4.89 11.16
CA ILE A 326 -9.56 -5.54 10.24
C ILE A 326 -10.08 -6.92 9.81
N ARG A 327 -10.67 -7.70 10.72
CA ARG A 327 -11.28 -9.01 10.40
C ARG A 327 -12.46 -8.87 9.45
N GLU A 328 -13.37 -7.94 9.73
CA GLU A 328 -14.52 -7.64 8.88
C GLU A 328 -14.08 -7.19 7.49
N SER A 329 -13.07 -6.32 7.42
CA SER A 329 -12.51 -5.86 6.16
C SER A 329 -11.95 -7.03 5.34
N PHE A 330 -11.09 -7.88 5.91
CA PHE A 330 -10.58 -9.05 5.18
C PHE A 330 -11.66 -10.06 4.77
N LEU A 331 -12.76 -10.14 5.51
CA LEU A 331 -13.86 -11.07 5.27
C LEU A 331 -14.80 -10.59 4.16
N SER A 332 -15.03 -9.28 4.01
CA SER A 332 -16.01 -8.72 3.06
C SER A 332 -15.78 -9.21 1.63
N LYS A 333 -14.55 -9.08 1.12
CA LYS A 333 -14.20 -9.53 -0.23
C LYS A 333 -14.18 -11.05 -0.36
N HIS A 334 -13.86 -11.76 0.71
CA HIS A 334 -13.87 -13.21 0.73
C HIS A 334 -15.30 -13.76 0.54
N GLN A 335 -16.29 -13.18 1.21
CA GLN A 335 -17.69 -13.60 1.10
C GLN A 335 -18.26 -13.35 -0.29
N ILE A 336 -18.04 -12.15 -0.85
CA ILE A 336 -18.51 -11.78 -2.19
C ILE A 336 -17.99 -12.79 -3.24
N GLU A 337 -16.70 -13.11 -3.20
CA GLU A 337 -16.09 -14.08 -4.13
C GLU A 337 -16.69 -15.48 -3.97
N LEU A 338 -16.95 -15.93 -2.74
CA LEU A 338 -17.56 -17.25 -2.50
C LEU A 338 -18.99 -17.32 -3.06
N GLU A 339 -19.76 -16.23 -2.95
CA GLU A 339 -21.10 -16.13 -3.51
C GLU A 339 -21.07 -16.18 -5.04
N GLU A 340 -20.23 -15.37 -5.68
CA GLU A 340 -20.05 -15.36 -7.15
C GLU A 340 -19.66 -16.74 -7.71
N ARG A 341 -18.78 -17.48 -6.99
CA ARG A 341 -18.41 -18.85 -7.35
C ARG A 341 -19.57 -19.83 -7.25
N ARG A 342 -20.41 -19.70 -6.23
CA ARG A 342 -21.60 -20.55 -6.05
C ARG A 342 -22.61 -20.28 -7.17
N GLU A 343 -22.84 -19.02 -7.52
CA GLU A 343 -23.75 -18.64 -8.61
C GLU A 343 -23.24 -19.13 -9.97
N THR A 344 -21.95 -18.97 -10.24
CA THR A 344 -21.34 -19.44 -11.50
C THR A 344 -21.46 -20.95 -11.65
N LYS A 345 -21.24 -21.72 -10.56
CA LYS A 345 -21.43 -23.17 -10.57
C LYS A 345 -22.89 -23.55 -10.83
N LYS A 346 -23.85 -22.86 -10.21
CA LYS A 346 -25.29 -23.09 -10.43
C LYS A 346 -25.70 -22.83 -11.88
N ARG A 347 -25.19 -21.76 -12.51
CA ARG A 347 -25.47 -21.47 -13.93
C ARG A 347 -24.94 -22.57 -14.84
N LYS A 348 -23.68 -22.99 -14.65
CA LYS A 348 -23.09 -24.08 -15.45
C LYS A 348 -23.82 -25.41 -15.30
N SER A 349 -24.34 -25.73 -14.12
CA SER A 349 -25.14 -26.95 -13.92
C SER A 349 -26.55 -26.90 -14.52
N LEU A 350 -27.07 -25.71 -14.84
CA LEU A 350 -28.37 -25.53 -15.51
C LEU A 350 -28.23 -25.55 -17.04
N GLU A 351 -27.04 -25.26 -17.56
CA GLU A 351 -26.71 -25.28 -18.99
C GLU A 351 -26.22 -26.67 -19.47
N SER A 352 -25.84 -27.55 -18.54
CA SER A 352 -25.47 -28.95 -18.78
C SER A 352 -26.65 -29.88 -18.55
#